data_AF-A0AA38GTZ2-F1
#
_entry.id   AF-A0AA38GTZ2-F1
#
_cell.length_a   1.000
_cell.length_b   1.000
_cell.length_c   1.000
_cell.angle_alpha   90.00
_cell.angle_beta   90.00
_cell.angle_gamma   90.00
#
_symmetry.space_group_name_H-M   'P 1'
#
loop_
_entity.id
_entity.type
_entity.pdbx_description
1 polymer ?
#
loop_
_entity_poly.entity_id
_entity_poly.type
_entity_poly.pdbx_seq_one_letter_code
_entity_poly.pdbx_strand_id
1 'polypeptide(L)'
;LPKIVATQIFVREAKWFLELFPVQKRTTEAFAEHFIKEGLAALVEYNEKKIFDVKLKEVKAVLMTLITENTDIDEVIETVKQRHKESKFPDIEIVRLLRDALMDAV
;
A
#
# COMPACT_ATOMS: atom_id res chain seq x y z
N LEU A 1 -7.90 28.82 0.35
CA LEU A 1 -6.76 28.00 0.81
C LEU A 1 -5.79 27.80 -0.35
N PRO A 2 -4.46 27.82 -0.14
CA PRO A 2 -3.51 27.41 -1.19
C PRO A 2 -3.79 25.97 -1.60
N LYS A 3 -3.79 25.66 -2.89
CA LYS A 3 -4.09 24.32 -3.44
C LYS A 3 -3.30 23.20 -2.71
N ILE A 4 -2.07 23.48 -2.30
CA ILE A 4 -1.17 22.56 -1.60
C ILE A 4 -1.69 22.17 -0.19
N VAL A 5 -2.32 23.10 0.52
CA VAL A 5 -2.89 22.84 1.86
C VAL A 5 -4.17 22.01 1.75
N ALA A 6 -4.96 22.24 0.69
CA ALA A 6 -6.13 21.41 0.39
C ALA A 6 -5.70 19.97 0.06
N THR A 7 -4.64 19.78 -0.72
CA THR A 7 -4.09 18.44 -1.01
C THR A 7 -3.62 17.74 0.27
N GLN A 8 -2.86 18.41 1.14
CA GLN A 8 -2.37 17.80 2.38
C GLN A 8 -3.48 17.44 3.40
N ILE A 9 -4.53 18.25 3.51
CA ILE A 9 -5.68 17.95 4.37
C ILE A 9 -6.52 16.79 3.79
N PHE A 10 -6.75 16.77 2.47
CA PHE A 10 -7.49 15.69 1.79
C PHE A 10 -6.80 14.32 1.88
N VAL A 11 -5.46 14.32 1.86
CA VAL A 11 -4.62 13.12 1.88
C VAL A 11 -4.79 12.26 3.14
N ARG A 12 -5.07 12.89 4.29
CA ARG A 12 -5.31 12.18 5.54
C ARG A 12 -6.66 11.45 5.55
N GLU A 13 -7.51 11.75 4.58
CA GLU A 13 -8.93 11.42 4.52
C GLU A 13 -9.31 10.65 3.23
N ALA A 14 -8.36 10.10 2.47
CA ALA A 14 -8.67 9.34 1.25
C ALA A 14 -9.67 8.18 1.47
N LYS A 15 -9.63 7.56 2.67
CA LYS A 15 -10.62 6.57 3.10
C LYS A 15 -12.01 7.19 3.31
N TRP A 16 -12.07 8.38 3.87
CA TRP A 16 -13.32 9.14 4.03
C TRP A 16 -13.92 9.53 2.67
N PHE A 17 -13.11 9.88 1.66
CA PHE A 17 -13.65 10.15 0.32
C PHE A 17 -14.34 8.94 -0.29
N LEU A 18 -13.82 7.72 -0.08
CA LEU A 18 -14.51 6.50 -0.50
C LEU A 18 -15.83 6.30 0.26
N GLU A 19 -15.94 6.73 1.51
CA GLU A 19 -17.19 6.63 2.29
C GLU A 19 -18.31 7.54 1.73
N LEU A 20 -17.95 8.62 1.03
CA LEU A 20 -18.91 9.48 0.34
C LEU A 20 -19.53 8.84 -0.91
N PHE A 21 -18.90 7.79 -1.45
CA PHE A 21 -19.40 7.10 -2.63
C PHE A 21 -20.57 6.17 -2.23
N PRO A 22 -21.54 5.97 -3.14
CA PRO A 22 -22.52 4.89 -2.99
C PRO A 22 -21.80 3.58 -2.68
N VAL A 23 -22.35 2.75 -1.79
CA VAL A 23 -21.69 1.52 -1.29
C VAL A 23 -21.17 0.64 -2.44
N GLN A 24 -21.91 0.59 -3.55
CA GLN A 24 -21.59 -0.20 -4.74
C GLN A 24 -20.39 0.33 -5.55
N LYS A 25 -19.95 1.56 -5.27
CA LYS A 25 -18.85 2.27 -5.96
C LYS A 25 -17.69 2.60 -5.03
N ARG A 26 -17.63 1.99 -3.84
CA ARG A 26 -16.50 2.18 -2.91
C ARG A 26 -15.31 1.29 -3.30
N THR A 27 -14.84 1.46 -4.54
CA THR A 27 -13.68 0.74 -5.07
C THR A 27 -12.61 1.73 -5.51
N THR A 28 -11.38 1.26 -5.61
CA THR A 28 -10.23 2.04 -6.10
C THR A 28 -10.44 2.53 -7.53
N GLU A 29 -11.09 1.73 -8.37
CA GLU A 29 -11.35 2.03 -9.78
C GLU A 29 -12.39 3.14 -9.91
N ALA A 30 -13.49 3.06 -9.16
CA ALA A 30 -14.52 4.08 -9.15
C ALA A 30 -14.02 5.42 -8.58
N PHE A 31 -13.16 5.37 -7.56
CA PHE A 31 -12.45 6.54 -7.04
C PHE A 31 -11.57 7.18 -8.13
N ALA A 32 -10.71 6.37 -8.76
CA ALA A 32 -9.81 6.84 -9.81
C ALA A 32 -10.60 7.47 -10.97
N GLU A 33 -11.63 6.79 -11.46
CA GLU A 33 -12.47 7.27 -12.56
C GLU A 33 -13.15 8.61 -12.24
N HIS A 34 -13.73 8.74 -11.05
CA HIS A 34 -14.40 9.98 -10.64
C HIS A 34 -13.42 11.15 -10.55
N PHE A 35 -12.33 10.98 -9.78
CA PHE A 35 -11.40 12.09 -9.53
C PHE A 35 -10.56 12.45 -10.77
N ILE A 36 -10.27 11.50 -11.67
CA ILE A 36 -9.65 11.82 -12.97
C ILE A 36 -10.59 12.69 -13.81
N LYS A 37 -11.89 12.36 -13.89
CA LYS A 37 -12.88 13.14 -14.62
C LYS A 37 -13.02 14.58 -14.08
N GLU A 38 -12.90 14.75 -12.78
CA GLU A 38 -12.92 16.06 -12.11
C GLU A 38 -11.57 16.82 -12.18
N GLY A 39 -10.59 16.32 -12.94
CA GLY A 39 -9.28 16.97 -13.11
C GLY A 39 -8.34 16.84 -11.92
N LEU A 40 -8.61 15.89 -11.01
CA LEU A 40 -7.85 15.63 -9.79
C LEU A 40 -6.96 14.38 -9.90
N ALA A 41 -6.35 14.14 -11.07
CA ALA A 41 -5.48 12.99 -11.31
C ALA A 41 -4.32 12.86 -10.30
N ALA A 42 -3.74 13.99 -9.86
CA ALA A 42 -2.68 14.00 -8.84
C ALA A 42 -3.14 13.44 -7.47
N LEU A 43 -4.43 13.55 -7.14
CA LEU A 43 -5.00 12.95 -5.93
C LEU A 43 -5.06 11.43 -6.07
N VAL A 44 -5.42 10.93 -7.25
CA VAL A 44 -5.47 9.50 -7.56
C VAL A 44 -4.07 8.89 -7.47
N GLU A 45 -3.09 9.51 -8.13
CA GLU A 45 -1.68 9.06 -8.08
C GLU A 45 -1.14 9.06 -6.65
N TYR A 46 -1.41 10.11 -5.88
CA TYR A 46 -1.01 10.15 -4.48
C TYR A 46 -1.67 9.01 -3.67
N ASN A 47 -2.97 8.78 -3.86
CA ASN A 47 -3.70 7.74 -3.15
C ASN A 47 -3.18 6.34 -3.50
N GLU A 48 -2.92 6.06 -4.78
CA GLU A 48 -2.30 4.81 -5.23
C GLU A 48 -0.95 4.58 -4.57
N LYS A 49 -0.08 5.60 -4.57
CA LYS A 49 1.21 5.54 -3.87
C LYS A 49 1.02 5.30 -2.38
N LYS A 50 0.05 5.95 -1.74
CA LYS A 50 -0.21 5.78 -0.31
C LYS A 50 -0.69 4.37 0.02
N ILE A 51 -1.59 3.81 -0.79
CA ILE A 51 -2.07 2.43 -0.65
C ILE A 51 -0.92 1.44 -0.85
N PHE A 52 -0.06 1.68 -1.85
CA PHE A 52 1.14 0.90 -2.09
C PHE A 52 2.05 0.90 -0.85
N ASP A 53 2.39 2.08 -0.32
CA ASP A 53 3.25 2.22 0.86
C ASP A 53 2.68 1.51 2.10
N VAL A 54 1.36 1.57 2.30
CA VAL A 54 0.69 0.89 3.42
C VAL A 54 0.78 -0.63 3.27
N LYS A 55 0.44 -1.17 2.10
CA LYS A 55 0.54 -2.62 1.84
C LYS A 55 1.98 -3.11 1.97
N LEU A 56 2.96 -2.32 1.53
CA LEU A 56 4.37 -2.66 1.65
C LEU A 56 4.79 -2.78 3.12
N LYS A 57 4.33 -1.85 3.97
CA LYS A 57 4.55 -1.91 5.42
C LYS A 57 3.90 -3.10 6.09
N GLU A 58 2.68 -3.46 5.68
CA GLU A 58 1.97 -4.65 6.20
C GLU A 58 2.72 -5.94 5.87
N VAL A 59 3.23 -6.07 4.64
CA VAL A 59 4.05 -7.22 4.24
C VAL A 59 5.36 -7.27 5.02
N LYS A 60 6.03 -6.12 5.21
CA LYS A 60 7.25 -6.04 6.03
C LYS A 60 6.98 -6.46 7.48
N ALA A 61 5.88 -6.02 8.08
CA ALA A 61 5.52 -6.38 9.45
C ALA A 61 5.34 -7.90 9.61
N VAL A 62 4.66 -8.55 8.67
CA VAL A 62 4.49 -10.00 8.67
C VAL A 62 5.84 -10.72 8.57
N LEU A 63 6.72 -10.26 7.68
CA LEU A 63 8.07 -10.82 7.54
C LEU A 63 8.91 -10.66 8.80
N MET A 64 8.87 -9.49 9.44
CA MET A 64 9.55 -9.26 10.71
C MET A 64 9.04 -10.21 11.81
N THR A 65 7.73 -10.47 11.86
CA THR A 65 7.16 -11.44 12.81
C THR A 65 7.74 -12.84 12.58
N LEU A 66 7.74 -13.33 11.33
CA LEU A 66 8.28 -14.67 11.02
C LEU A 66 9.77 -14.78 11.36
N ILE A 67 10.56 -13.74 11.07
CA ILE A 67 11.99 -13.71 11.41
C ILE A 67 12.19 -13.71 12.94
N THR A 68 11.42 -12.89 13.67
CA THR A 68 11.52 -12.77 15.13
C THR A 68 11.10 -14.06 15.85
N GLU A 69 10.10 -14.75 15.31
CA GLU A 69 9.63 -16.04 15.82
C GLU A 69 10.54 -17.21 15.44
N ASN A 70 11.63 -16.93 14.70
CA ASN A 70 12.59 -17.93 14.22
C ASN A 70 11.88 -19.06 13.46
N THR A 71 10.86 -18.69 12.67
CA THR A 71 10.10 -19.60 11.81
C THR A 71 11.03 -20.31 10.85
N ASP A 72 10.68 -21.55 10.48
CA ASP A 72 11.44 -22.33 9.53
C ASP A 72 11.61 -21.58 8.19
N ILE A 73 12.82 -21.64 7.63
CA ILE A 73 13.19 -20.86 6.45
C ILE A 73 12.34 -21.22 5.22
N ASP A 74 11.91 -22.47 5.07
CA ASP A 74 11.09 -22.89 3.94
C ASP A 74 9.67 -22.28 4.05
N GLU A 75 9.14 -22.17 5.27
CA GLU A 75 7.85 -21.51 5.54
C GLU A 75 7.93 -19.99 5.30
N VAL A 76 9.05 -19.36 5.65
CA VAL A 76 9.31 -17.94 5.32
C VAL A 76 9.32 -17.75 3.80
N ILE A 77 10.03 -18.62 3.06
CA ILE A 77 10.11 -18.56 1.59
C ILE A 77 8.73 -18.71 0.95
N GLU A 78 7.93 -19.69 1.37
CA GLU A 78 6.58 -19.88 0.84
C GLU A 78 5.67 -18.68 1.14
N THR A 79 5.77 -18.11 2.35
CA THR A 79 5.00 -16.90 2.69
C THR A 79 5.38 -15.72 1.81
N VAL A 80 6.67 -15.51 1.53
CA VAL A 80 7.15 -14.45 0.62
C VAL A 80 6.60 -14.64 -0.79
N LYS A 81 6.67 -15.86 -1.33
CA LYS A 81 6.12 -16.17 -2.67
C LYS A 81 4.62 -15.88 -2.74
N GLN A 82 3.87 -16.29 -1.72
CA GLN A 82 2.43 -16.07 -1.67
C GLN A 82 2.10 -14.57 -1.60
N ARG A 83 2.77 -13.82 -0.72
CA ARG A 83 2.57 -12.37 -0.60
C ARG A 83 2.99 -11.61 -1.84
N HIS A 84 4.06 -12.03 -2.52
CA HIS A 84 4.46 -11.45 -3.81
C HIS A 84 3.36 -11.64 -4.87
N LYS A 85 2.81 -12.85 -4.97
CA LYS A 85 1.72 -13.17 -5.91
C LYS A 85 0.46 -12.35 -5.65
N GLU A 86 0.10 -12.14 -4.39
CA GLU A 86 -1.10 -11.39 -3.99
C GLU A 86 -0.96 -9.87 -4.15
N SER A 87 0.20 -9.33 -3.81
CA SER A 87 0.44 -7.87 -3.76
C SER A 87 0.70 -7.25 -5.13
N LYS A 88 1.13 -8.04 -6.12
CA LYS A 88 1.60 -7.58 -7.44
C LYS A 88 2.70 -6.51 -7.34
N PHE A 89 3.49 -6.55 -6.27
CA PHE A 89 4.62 -5.66 -6.13
C PHE A 89 5.69 -5.96 -7.20
N PRO A 90 6.42 -4.94 -7.68
CA PRO A 90 7.60 -5.16 -8.50
C PRO A 90 8.65 -5.98 -7.75
N ASP A 91 9.37 -6.86 -8.46
CA ASP A 91 10.43 -7.71 -7.87
C ASP A 91 11.44 -6.90 -7.05
N ILE A 92 11.82 -5.71 -7.52
CA ILE A 92 12.78 -4.83 -6.83
C ILE A 92 12.28 -4.40 -5.43
N GLU A 93 10.98 -4.24 -5.26
CA GLU A 93 10.38 -3.85 -3.98
C GLU A 93 10.36 -5.04 -3.01
N ILE A 94 10.16 -6.25 -3.51
CA ILE A 94 10.29 -7.48 -2.69
C ILE A 94 11.74 -7.67 -2.21
N VAL A 95 12.72 -7.52 -3.11
CA VAL A 95 14.14 -7.66 -2.75
C VAL A 95 14.56 -6.62 -1.71
N ARG A 96 14.13 -5.36 -1.87
CA ARG A 96 14.37 -4.29 -0.89
C ARG A 96 13.74 -4.62 0.46
N LEU A 97 12.49 -5.06 0.46
CA LEU A 97 11.76 -5.38 1.67
C LEU A 97 12.42 -6.53 2.45
N LEU A 98 12.85 -7.59 1.77
CA LEU A 98 13.58 -8.70 2.40
C LEU A 98 14.89 -8.22 3.01
N ARG A 99 15.67 -7.45 2.24
CA ARG A 99 16.94 -6.88 2.73
C ARG A 99 16.73 -6.03 3.97
N ASP A 100 15.73 -5.15 3.96
CA ASP A 100 15.45 -4.25 5.07
C ASP A 100 14.95 -5.02 6.30
N ALA A 101 14.10 -6.03 6.12
CA ALA A 101 13.64 -6.88 7.22
C ALA A 101 14.80 -7.66 7.87
N LEU A 102 15.72 -8.19 7.05
CA LEU A 102 16.91 -8.87 7.56
C LEU A 102 17.88 -7.91 8.26
N MET A 103 18.07 -6.69 7.73
CA MET A 103 18.93 -5.68 8.38
C MET A 103 18.34 -5.16 9.68
N ASP A 104 17.01 -5.02 9.78
CA ASP A 104 16.34 -4.58 11.01
C ASP A 104 16.31 -5.67 12.10
N ALA A 105 16.51 -6.93 11.72
CA ALA A 105 16.54 -8.07 12.63
C ALA A 105 17.93 -8.38 13.22
N VAL A 106 18.99 -7.71 12.75
CA VAL A 106 20.39 -7.83 13.22
C VAL A 106 20.74 -6.64 14.12
#